data_AF-A0A2M8IXG8-F1
#
_entry.id   AF-A0A2M8IXG8-F1
#
_cell.length_a   1.000
_cell.length_b   1.000
_cell.length_c   1.000
_cell.angle_alpha   90.00
_cell.angle_beta   90.00
_cell.angle_gamma   90.00
#
_symmetry.space_group_name_H-M   'P 1'
#
loop_
_entity.id
_entity.type
_entity.pdbx_description
1 polymer ?
#
loop_
_entity_poly.entity_id
_entity_poly.type
_entity_poly.pdbx_seq_one_letter_code
_entity_poly.pdbx_strand_id
1 'polypeptide(L)'
;MPLRMNKEVFITCAVTGSGATQERSRHVPRSPAEIADSAIAAARAGAAVVHCHVRDPETGAPSRQLSLYREVTERIRDAEVDVVLNLTAGMGGDMVFGSPDRPLPLQQAGTDMIGAAERVAHVAECLPEICTLDCGTMNFAEADYVMTNTPGMLQAMGRMMTDLGVKPEIEAFDTGHLWYAQQLVKDGVLEAPALVQLCMGVPWGAPDDLNTFMAMVNNVPDDWTFSAFSLGRNQMAYVAAAVLAGGNVRVGLEDNLWLDKGVLAENWQLVERARGIIESMGARVIGPQEVRDRLGLVKRAPR
;
A
#
# COMPACT_ATOMS: atom_id res chain seq x y z
N MET A 1 24.04 13.60 5.53
CA MET A 1 23.39 13.73 4.22
C MET A 1 22.79 15.13 4.12
N PRO A 2 23.04 15.91 3.05
CA PRO A 2 22.37 17.21 2.89
C PRO A 2 20.86 17.02 2.76
N LEU A 3 20.07 18.01 3.15
CA LEU A 3 18.62 18.00 2.94
C LEU A 3 18.32 17.89 1.43
N ARG A 4 17.72 16.78 1.01
CA ARG A 4 17.30 16.50 -0.38
C ARG A 4 15.79 16.33 -0.41
N MET A 5 15.08 17.41 -0.15
CA MET A 5 13.61 17.39 -0.16
C MET A 5 13.08 17.12 -1.57
N ASN A 6 12.11 16.22 -1.69
CA ASN A 6 11.41 16.00 -2.95
C ASN A 6 10.57 17.23 -3.31
N LYS A 7 10.76 17.77 -4.52
CA LYS A 7 10.05 18.96 -5.01
C LYS A 7 8.81 18.63 -5.83
N GLU A 8 8.67 17.39 -6.25
CA GLU A 8 7.60 16.91 -7.11
C GLU A 8 7.06 15.62 -6.50
N VAL A 9 6.07 15.75 -5.64
CA VAL A 9 5.61 14.70 -4.75
C VAL A 9 4.31 14.12 -5.30
N PHE A 10 4.17 12.81 -5.36
CA PHE A 10 2.85 12.21 -5.54
C PHE A 10 2.27 11.74 -4.21
N ILE A 11 0.94 11.72 -4.16
CA ILE A 11 0.18 11.21 -3.01
C ILE A 11 -0.50 9.90 -3.42
N THR A 12 -0.24 8.84 -2.67
CA THR A 12 -1.03 7.61 -2.69
C THR A 12 -2.12 7.70 -1.61
N CYS A 13 -3.38 7.42 -1.99
CA CYS A 13 -4.48 7.31 -1.05
C CYS A 13 -4.88 5.84 -0.83
N ALA A 14 -4.62 5.29 0.35
CA ALA A 14 -5.01 3.94 0.77
C ALA A 14 -6.42 3.95 1.36
N VAL A 15 -7.41 3.52 0.56
CA VAL A 15 -8.80 3.94 0.76
C VAL A 15 -9.54 3.19 1.86
N THR A 16 -9.20 1.92 2.13
CA THR A 16 -9.99 1.06 3.05
C THR A 16 -9.17 0.02 3.82
N GLY A 17 -8.17 -0.61 3.21
CA GLY A 17 -7.39 -1.68 3.82
C GLY A 17 -8.12 -2.99 4.10
N SER A 18 -7.44 -3.87 4.82
CA SER A 18 -7.96 -5.13 5.38
C SER A 18 -7.98 -5.15 6.92
N GLY A 19 -7.56 -4.07 7.58
CA GLY A 19 -7.57 -3.99 9.05
C GLY A 19 -8.99 -3.93 9.64
N ALA A 20 -9.11 -4.25 10.92
CA ALA A 20 -10.37 -4.23 11.71
C ALA A 20 -10.92 -2.81 11.98
N THR A 21 -10.49 -1.82 11.21
CA THR A 21 -10.89 -0.41 11.37
C THR A 21 -12.28 -0.11 10.82
N GLN A 22 -12.86 -1.00 9.99
CA GLN A 22 -14.14 -0.73 9.32
C GLN A 22 -15.33 -0.56 10.29
N GLU A 23 -15.27 -1.12 11.49
CA GLU A 23 -16.32 -0.97 12.50
C GLU A 23 -16.15 0.30 13.35
N ARG A 24 -14.96 0.92 13.28
CA ARG A 24 -14.58 2.07 14.10
C ARG A 24 -14.93 3.41 13.44
N SER A 25 -15.28 3.40 12.16
CA SER A 25 -15.70 4.58 11.40
C SER A 25 -16.69 4.20 10.31
N ARG A 26 -17.80 4.95 10.22
CA ARG A 26 -18.77 4.84 9.12
C ARG A 26 -18.24 5.32 7.76
N HIS A 27 -17.08 6.00 7.76
CA HIS A 27 -16.49 6.58 6.56
C HIS A 27 -15.52 5.60 5.87
N VAL A 28 -15.22 4.45 6.48
CA VAL A 28 -14.43 3.39 5.83
C VAL A 28 -15.32 2.69 4.79
N PRO A 29 -15.01 2.78 3.49
CA PRO A 29 -15.86 2.23 2.45
C PRO A 29 -15.75 0.70 2.39
N ARG A 30 -16.87 0.01 2.12
CA ARG A 30 -16.94 -1.46 2.17
C ARG A 30 -17.28 -2.08 0.82
N SER A 31 -18.36 -1.61 0.18
CA SER A 31 -18.79 -2.11 -1.11
C SER A 31 -17.86 -1.60 -2.24
N PRO A 32 -17.79 -2.32 -3.38
CA PRO A 32 -17.04 -1.85 -4.54
C PRO A 32 -17.41 -0.43 -4.99
N ALA A 33 -18.70 -0.06 -4.92
CA ALA A 33 -19.17 1.28 -5.25
C ALA A 33 -18.61 2.33 -4.28
N GLU A 34 -18.71 2.12 -2.97
CA GLU A 34 -18.19 3.06 -1.97
C GLU A 34 -16.66 3.19 -2.06
N ILE A 35 -15.96 2.09 -2.32
CA ILE A 35 -14.50 2.07 -2.47
C ILE A 35 -14.10 2.89 -3.69
N ALA A 36 -14.76 2.68 -4.84
CA ALA A 36 -14.52 3.44 -6.05
C ALA A 36 -14.87 4.93 -5.88
N ASP A 37 -16.02 5.25 -5.28
CA ASP A 37 -16.43 6.64 -5.02
C ASP A 37 -15.42 7.37 -4.12
N SER A 38 -14.95 6.69 -3.07
CA SER A 38 -13.92 7.24 -2.19
C SER A 38 -12.56 7.42 -2.89
N ALA A 39 -12.19 6.50 -3.78
CA ALA A 39 -10.97 6.60 -4.59
C ALA A 39 -11.05 7.78 -5.58
N ILE A 40 -12.20 7.95 -6.24
CA ILE A 40 -12.49 9.07 -7.16
C ILE A 40 -12.45 10.41 -6.41
N ALA A 41 -13.04 10.48 -5.20
CA ALA A 41 -12.98 11.68 -4.37
C ALA A 41 -11.54 12.01 -3.95
N ALA A 42 -10.75 11.00 -3.58
CA ALA A 42 -9.32 11.18 -3.27
C ALA A 42 -8.52 11.67 -4.49
N ALA A 43 -8.79 11.14 -5.68
CA ALA A 43 -8.16 11.59 -6.92
C ALA A 43 -8.47 13.07 -7.21
N ARG A 44 -9.75 13.47 -7.07
CA ARG A 44 -10.16 14.88 -7.20
C ARG A 44 -9.49 15.82 -6.20
N ALA A 45 -9.19 15.33 -4.99
CA ALA A 45 -8.47 16.09 -3.97
C ALA A 45 -6.95 16.22 -4.24
N GLY A 46 -6.40 15.42 -5.15
CA GLY A 46 -4.98 15.47 -5.56
C GLY A 46 -4.20 14.18 -5.35
N ALA A 47 -4.85 13.06 -5.02
CA ALA A 47 -4.17 11.76 -5.04
C ALA A 47 -3.85 11.36 -6.48
N ALA A 48 -2.58 11.07 -6.76
CA ALA A 48 -2.16 10.59 -8.08
C ALA A 48 -2.30 9.07 -8.19
N VAL A 49 -2.25 8.38 -7.04
CA VAL A 49 -2.39 6.93 -6.92
C VAL A 49 -3.47 6.62 -5.89
N VAL A 50 -4.29 5.61 -6.14
CA VAL A 50 -5.20 5.04 -5.14
C VAL A 50 -4.84 3.58 -4.90
N HIS A 51 -4.63 3.24 -3.63
CA HIS A 51 -4.38 1.87 -3.18
C HIS A 51 -5.68 1.27 -2.66
N CYS A 52 -6.09 0.15 -3.25
CA CYS A 52 -7.39 -0.46 -3.00
C CYS A 52 -7.27 -1.91 -2.52
N HIS A 53 -8.01 -2.19 -1.45
CA HIS A 53 -8.45 -3.51 -1.04
C HIS A 53 -9.94 -3.66 -1.39
N VAL A 54 -10.46 -4.89 -1.34
CA VAL A 54 -11.91 -5.14 -1.36
C VAL A 54 -12.36 -5.82 -0.07
N ARG A 55 -13.63 -5.63 0.24
CA ARG A 55 -14.26 -6.15 1.44
C ARG A 55 -15.58 -6.82 1.07
N ASP A 56 -16.00 -7.76 1.90
CA ASP A 56 -17.36 -8.26 1.86
C ASP A 56 -18.33 -7.07 2.08
N PRO A 57 -19.25 -6.77 1.14
CA PRO A 57 -20.07 -5.57 1.22
C PRO A 57 -21.03 -5.53 2.41
N GLU A 58 -21.44 -6.68 2.93
CA GLU A 58 -22.41 -6.78 4.01
C GLU A 58 -21.73 -6.69 5.38
N THR A 59 -20.69 -7.49 5.57
CA THR A 59 -19.99 -7.64 6.86
C THR A 59 -18.83 -6.66 7.01
N GLY A 60 -18.26 -6.18 5.89
CA GLY A 60 -17.03 -5.38 5.87
C GLY A 60 -15.75 -6.20 6.10
N ALA A 61 -15.85 -7.52 6.25
CA ALA A 61 -14.70 -8.40 6.40
C ALA A 61 -13.76 -8.29 5.18
N PRO A 62 -12.44 -8.44 5.34
CA PRO A 62 -11.51 -8.46 4.21
C PRO A 62 -11.89 -9.54 3.20
N SER A 63 -11.79 -9.22 1.91
CA SER A 63 -12.13 -10.16 0.84
C SER A 63 -11.06 -10.14 -0.26
N ARG A 64 -10.84 -11.30 -0.88
CA ARG A 64 -10.02 -11.45 -2.09
C ARG A 64 -10.81 -11.96 -3.29
N GLN A 65 -12.13 -11.75 -3.29
CA GLN A 65 -13.00 -12.16 -4.39
C GLN A 65 -12.68 -11.36 -5.66
N LEU A 66 -12.44 -12.07 -6.75
CA LEU A 66 -12.06 -11.48 -8.04
C LEU A 66 -13.13 -10.52 -8.58
N SER A 67 -14.41 -10.88 -8.48
CA SER A 67 -15.53 -10.07 -8.94
C SER A 67 -15.59 -8.70 -8.27
N LEU A 68 -15.22 -8.61 -6.98
CA LEU A 68 -15.20 -7.34 -6.25
C LEU A 68 -14.05 -6.44 -6.73
N TYR A 69 -12.85 -7.01 -6.95
CA TYR A 69 -11.73 -6.26 -7.53
C TYR A 69 -12.04 -5.79 -8.95
N ARG A 70 -12.71 -6.63 -9.73
CA ARG A 70 -13.14 -6.31 -11.08
C ARG A 70 -14.08 -5.11 -11.08
N GLU A 71 -15.12 -5.14 -10.25
CA GLU A 71 -16.09 -4.06 -10.15
C GLU A 71 -15.44 -2.74 -9.68
N VAL A 72 -14.57 -2.77 -8.65
CA VAL A 72 -13.82 -1.57 -8.22
C VAL A 72 -12.98 -1.01 -9.37
N THR A 73 -12.29 -1.89 -10.10
CA THR A 73 -11.42 -1.49 -11.20
C THR A 73 -12.22 -0.83 -12.32
N GLU A 74 -13.31 -1.45 -12.78
CA GLU A 74 -14.16 -0.90 -13.83
C GLU A 74 -14.73 0.46 -13.44
N ARG A 75 -15.28 0.60 -12.23
CA ARG A 75 -15.81 1.88 -11.74
C ARG A 75 -14.76 2.99 -11.69
N ILE A 76 -13.55 2.69 -11.23
CA ILE A 76 -12.45 3.67 -11.19
C ILE A 76 -11.99 4.03 -12.61
N ARG A 77 -11.96 3.06 -13.53
CA ARG A 77 -11.55 3.29 -14.93
C ARG A 77 -12.58 4.08 -15.73
N ASP A 78 -13.86 3.92 -15.42
CA ASP A 78 -14.97 4.64 -16.06
C ASP A 78 -15.16 6.07 -15.54
N ALA A 79 -14.47 6.44 -14.46
CA ALA A 79 -14.56 7.78 -13.88
C ALA A 79 -13.96 8.87 -14.80
N GLU A 80 -14.54 10.06 -14.77
CA GLU A 80 -14.03 11.22 -15.53
C GLU A 80 -12.66 11.72 -15.00
N VAL A 81 -12.37 11.48 -13.71
CA VAL A 81 -11.07 11.80 -13.12
C VAL A 81 -10.14 10.62 -13.31
N ASP A 82 -8.94 10.90 -13.80
CA ASP A 82 -7.91 9.89 -13.95
C ASP A 82 -7.13 9.68 -12.65
N VAL A 83 -6.69 8.45 -12.41
CA VAL A 83 -5.87 8.07 -11.26
C VAL A 83 -5.09 6.80 -11.59
N VAL A 84 -3.88 6.66 -11.04
CA VAL A 84 -3.11 5.41 -11.09
C VAL A 84 -3.73 4.42 -10.12
N LEU A 85 -4.04 3.21 -10.61
CA LEU A 85 -4.60 2.16 -9.78
C LEU A 85 -3.49 1.28 -9.20
N ASN A 86 -3.45 1.20 -7.87
CA ASN A 86 -2.67 0.25 -7.10
C ASN A 86 -3.61 -0.74 -6.41
N LEU A 87 -3.47 -2.05 -6.70
CA LEU A 87 -4.24 -3.09 -6.01
C LEU A 87 -3.34 -3.86 -5.05
N THR A 88 -3.84 -4.12 -3.85
CA THR A 88 -3.12 -4.96 -2.89
C THR A 88 -2.87 -6.37 -3.46
N ALA A 89 -1.71 -6.96 -3.19
CA ALA A 89 -1.55 -8.42 -3.26
C ALA A 89 -1.12 -9.02 -1.90
N GLY A 90 -1.34 -8.27 -0.81
CA GLY A 90 -0.97 -8.68 0.55
C GLY A 90 -1.89 -9.74 1.16
N MET A 91 -3.12 -9.91 0.67
CA MET A 91 -4.05 -10.92 1.20
C MET A 91 -3.67 -12.35 0.84
N GLY A 92 -4.03 -13.32 1.67
CA GLY A 92 -3.77 -14.74 1.40
C GLY A 92 -2.39 -15.23 1.87
N GLY A 93 -1.78 -14.51 2.80
CA GLY A 93 -0.50 -14.85 3.43
C GLY A 93 -0.59 -14.83 4.94
N ASP A 94 -1.76 -15.12 5.48
CA ASP A 94 -2.08 -14.93 6.88
C ASP A 94 -2.05 -16.27 7.60
N MET A 95 -1.12 -16.43 8.55
CA MET A 95 -1.01 -17.62 9.38
C MET A 95 -1.29 -17.28 10.83
N VAL A 96 -2.26 -17.95 11.45
CA VAL A 96 -2.55 -17.82 12.88
C VAL A 96 -2.17 -19.10 13.59
N PHE A 97 -1.16 -19.04 14.44
CA PHE A 97 -0.66 -20.20 15.20
C PHE A 97 -1.60 -20.55 16.36
N GLY A 98 -1.53 -21.80 16.82
CA GLY A 98 -2.17 -22.21 18.07
C GLY A 98 -1.48 -21.59 19.30
N SER A 99 -1.94 -21.96 20.49
CA SER A 99 -1.37 -21.46 21.76
C SER A 99 0.14 -21.73 21.89
N PRO A 100 0.88 -20.96 22.72
CA PRO A 100 2.32 -21.18 22.95
C PRO A 100 2.72 -22.62 23.36
N ASP A 101 1.89 -23.32 24.14
CA ASP A 101 2.16 -24.72 24.55
C ASP A 101 1.92 -25.74 23.44
N ARG A 102 1.12 -25.38 22.43
CA ARG A 102 0.76 -26.22 21.29
C ARG A 102 0.52 -25.36 20.04
N PRO A 103 1.59 -24.87 19.39
CA PRO A 103 1.49 -23.90 18.31
C PRO A 103 0.92 -24.48 17.00
N LEU A 104 0.90 -25.81 16.88
CA LEU A 104 0.33 -26.52 15.74
C LEU A 104 -0.75 -27.53 16.18
N PRO A 105 -1.80 -27.76 15.37
CA PRO A 105 -2.06 -27.16 14.05
C PRO A 105 -2.42 -25.67 14.13
N LEU A 106 -2.32 -24.97 12.99
CA LEU A 106 -2.75 -23.57 12.88
C LEU A 106 -4.25 -23.44 13.22
N GLN A 107 -4.64 -22.27 13.69
CA GLN A 107 -6.04 -21.93 13.88
C GLN A 107 -6.71 -21.76 12.51
N GLN A 108 -7.79 -22.50 12.27
CA GLN A 108 -8.56 -22.35 11.03
C GLN A 108 -9.21 -20.96 10.94
N ALA A 109 -9.67 -20.44 12.07
CA ALA A 109 -10.14 -19.06 12.16
C ALA A 109 -8.94 -18.10 12.04
N GLY A 110 -9.03 -17.15 11.10
CA GLY A 110 -8.01 -16.12 10.87
C GLY A 110 -6.84 -16.54 9.97
N THR A 111 -6.62 -17.84 9.72
CA THR A 111 -5.63 -18.28 8.72
C THR A 111 -6.22 -18.22 7.30
N ASP A 112 -5.62 -17.41 6.44
CA ASP A 112 -5.82 -17.40 4.98
C ASP A 112 -4.45 -17.48 4.30
N MET A 113 -4.00 -18.69 3.99
CA MET A 113 -2.70 -18.95 3.34
C MET A 113 -2.92 -19.69 2.03
N ILE A 114 -2.76 -19.00 0.90
CA ILE A 114 -2.97 -19.52 -0.45
C ILE A 114 -1.72 -19.44 -1.33
N GLY A 115 -1.77 -20.09 -2.49
CA GLY A 115 -0.66 -20.13 -3.44
C GLY A 115 -0.44 -18.79 -4.17
N ALA A 116 0.79 -18.57 -4.65
CA ALA A 116 1.18 -17.35 -5.37
C ALA A 116 0.24 -16.97 -6.52
N ALA A 117 -0.13 -17.94 -7.36
CA ALA A 117 -1.02 -17.72 -8.50
C ALA A 117 -2.41 -17.21 -8.08
N GLU A 118 -2.94 -17.68 -6.94
CA GLU A 118 -4.22 -17.24 -6.42
C GLU A 118 -4.12 -15.85 -5.77
N ARG A 119 -2.98 -15.52 -5.13
CA ARG A 119 -2.73 -14.17 -4.57
C ARG A 119 -2.57 -13.10 -5.63
N VAL A 120 -2.21 -13.45 -6.87
CA VAL A 120 -2.08 -12.50 -7.99
C VAL A 120 -3.19 -12.63 -9.04
N ALA A 121 -4.21 -13.47 -8.80
CA ALA A 121 -5.25 -13.73 -9.79
C ALA A 121 -6.03 -12.46 -10.17
N HIS A 122 -6.39 -11.61 -9.20
CA HIS A 122 -7.05 -10.33 -9.46
C HIS A 122 -6.14 -9.33 -10.16
N VAL A 123 -4.82 -9.39 -9.94
CA VAL A 123 -3.85 -8.56 -10.67
C VAL A 123 -3.82 -8.95 -12.15
N ALA A 124 -3.85 -10.26 -12.45
CA ALA A 124 -3.90 -10.77 -13.82
C ALA A 124 -5.21 -10.42 -14.54
N GLU A 125 -6.33 -10.35 -13.81
CA GLU A 125 -7.65 -10.00 -14.34
C GLU A 125 -7.82 -8.47 -14.49
N CYS A 126 -7.42 -7.69 -13.50
CA CYS A 126 -7.67 -6.26 -13.45
C CYS A 126 -6.58 -5.41 -14.12
N LEU A 127 -5.38 -5.97 -14.30
CA LEU A 127 -4.21 -5.31 -14.91
C LEU A 127 -3.98 -3.87 -14.38
N PRO A 128 -3.88 -3.68 -13.05
CA PRO A 128 -3.58 -2.37 -12.50
C PRO A 128 -2.19 -1.90 -12.98
N GLU A 129 -1.89 -0.61 -12.78
CA GLU A 129 -0.56 -0.10 -13.08
C GLU A 129 0.45 -0.57 -12.02
N ILE A 130 -0.01 -0.60 -10.76
CA ILE A 130 0.78 -0.98 -9.60
C ILE A 130 0.05 -2.10 -8.85
N CYS A 131 0.80 -3.00 -8.21
CA CYS A 131 0.25 -3.86 -7.16
C CYS A 131 1.25 -3.99 -6.00
N THR A 132 0.76 -4.11 -4.77
CA THR A 132 1.65 -4.22 -3.61
C THR A 132 2.29 -5.60 -3.50
N LEU A 133 3.51 -5.66 -3.00
CA LEU A 133 4.23 -6.89 -2.65
C LEU A 133 4.85 -6.73 -1.26
N ASP A 134 4.22 -7.35 -0.27
CA ASP A 134 4.67 -7.32 1.13
C ASP A 134 5.97 -8.12 1.29
N CYS A 135 7.11 -7.42 1.33
CA CYS A 135 8.41 -8.02 1.08
C CYS A 135 9.06 -8.65 2.32
N GLY A 136 8.33 -9.54 2.99
CA GLY A 136 8.88 -10.38 4.06
C GLY A 136 7.83 -10.98 4.98
N THR A 137 8.31 -11.80 5.93
CA THR A 137 7.50 -12.43 6.97
C THR A 137 7.77 -11.75 8.31
N MET A 138 6.72 -11.38 9.03
CA MET A 138 6.84 -10.73 10.35
C MET A 138 5.61 -10.97 11.22
N ASN A 139 5.77 -10.76 12.53
CA ASN A 139 4.65 -10.59 13.44
C ASN A 139 3.85 -9.36 13.02
N PHE A 140 2.52 -9.39 13.10
CA PHE A 140 1.70 -8.27 12.63
C PHE A 140 0.52 -8.02 13.56
N ALA A 141 0.57 -6.91 14.30
CA ALA A 141 -0.49 -6.37 15.18
C ALA A 141 -1.04 -7.26 16.31
N GLU A 142 -1.54 -8.47 16.03
CA GLU A 142 -2.46 -9.20 16.91
C GLU A 142 -1.95 -10.60 17.28
N ALA A 143 -1.97 -10.92 18.57
CA ALA A 143 -1.85 -12.27 19.12
C ALA A 143 -0.83 -13.18 18.40
N ASP A 144 -1.30 -14.30 17.86
CA ASP A 144 -0.50 -15.35 17.23
C ASP A 144 -0.49 -15.25 15.69
N TYR A 145 -0.82 -14.08 15.14
CA TYR A 145 -0.85 -13.81 13.69
C TYR A 145 0.53 -13.41 13.15
N VAL A 146 0.93 -14.11 12.07
CA VAL A 146 2.14 -13.86 11.30
C VAL A 146 1.76 -13.59 9.84
N MET A 147 2.09 -12.38 9.37
CA MET A 147 2.06 -12.06 7.94
C MET A 147 3.21 -12.82 7.28
N THR A 148 2.90 -13.72 6.36
CA THR A 148 3.81 -14.73 5.84
C THR A 148 4.06 -14.56 4.35
N ASN A 149 5.25 -14.04 4.01
CA ASN A 149 5.75 -13.95 2.64
C ASN A 149 7.16 -14.53 2.56
N THR A 150 7.25 -15.85 2.39
CA THR A 150 8.53 -16.54 2.28
C THR A 150 9.30 -16.14 1.01
N PRO A 151 10.63 -16.30 0.97
CA PRO A 151 11.42 -16.07 -0.25
C PRO A 151 10.85 -16.73 -1.51
N GLY A 152 10.38 -17.98 -1.41
CA GLY A 152 9.77 -18.68 -2.54
C GLY A 152 8.45 -18.06 -3.01
N MET A 153 7.61 -17.59 -2.07
CA MET A 153 6.38 -16.87 -2.39
C MET A 153 6.69 -15.56 -3.10
N LEU A 154 7.61 -14.77 -2.56
CA LEU A 154 8.03 -13.48 -3.13
C LEU A 154 8.64 -13.63 -4.53
N GLN A 155 9.48 -14.65 -4.74
CA GLN A 155 10.02 -14.94 -6.07
C GLN A 155 8.92 -15.31 -7.07
N ALA A 156 7.95 -16.13 -6.67
CA ALA A 156 6.86 -16.54 -7.54
C ALA A 156 5.93 -15.36 -7.89
N MET A 157 5.47 -14.62 -6.88
CA MET A 157 4.59 -13.46 -7.07
C MET A 157 5.30 -12.35 -7.85
N GLY A 158 6.55 -12.02 -7.50
CA GLY A 158 7.33 -10.99 -8.18
C GLY A 158 7.52 -11.29 -9.66
N ARG A 159 7.85 -12.54 -10.03
CA ARG A 159 7.93 -12.96 -11.45
C ARG A 159 6.61 -12.81 -12.16
N MET A 160 5.50 -13.27 -11.55
CA MET A 160 4.18 -13.15 -12.16
C MET A 160 3.77 -11.69 -12.38
N MET A 161 4.05 -10.80 -11.43
CA MET A 161 3.76 -9.37 -11.57
C MET A 161 4.60 -8.73 -12.69
N THR A 162 5.89 -9.04 -12.74
CA THR A 162 6.81 -8.60 -13.81
C THR A 162 6.36 -9.11 -15.18
N ASP A 163 6.02 -10.40 -15.31
CA ASP A 163 5.53 -11.00 -16.57
C ASP A 163 4.20 -10.38 -17.02
N LEU A 164 3.35 -9.95 -16.08
CA LEU A 164 2.13 -9.20 -16.37
C LEU A 164 2.39 -7.75 -16.76
N GLY A 165 3.62 -7.23 -16.60
CA GLY A 165 3.95 -5.82 -16.79
C GLY A 165 3.24 -4.92 -15.78
N VAL A 166 2.99 -5.40 -14.56
CA VAL A 166 2.44 -4.62 -13.44
C VAL A 166 3.60 -4.27 -12.51
N LYS A 167 3.77 -2.99 -12.15
CA LYS A 167 4.88 -2.59 -11.29
C LYS A 167 4.60 -3.00 -9.83
N PRO A 168 5.48 -3.78 -9.19
CA PRO A 168 5.34 -4.06 -7.76
C PRO A 168 5.70 -2.81 -6.93
N GLU A 169 4.80 -2.39 -6.04
CA GLU A 169 5.13 -1.51 -4.92
C GLU A 169 5.60 -2.40 -3.77
N ILE A 170 6.91 -2.38 -3.48
CA ILE A 170 7.53 -3.22 -2.47
C ILE A 170 7.23 -2.62 -1.10
N GLU A 171 6.35 -3.25 -0.34
CA GLU A 171 6.01 -2.82 1.02
C GLU A 171 7.09 -3.34 1.98
N ALA A 172 7.92 -2.43 2.47
CA ALA A 172 9.03 -2.71 3.36
C ALA A 172 8.71 -2.28 4.78
N PHE A 173 8.42 -3.26 5.62
CA PHE A 173 8.17 -3.11 7.05
C PHE A 173 9.43 -3.19 7.93
N ASP A 174 10.58 -3.57 7.38
CA ASP A 174 11.86 -3.64 8.10
C ASP A 174 13.04 -3.53 7.09
N THR A 175 14.23 -3.24 7.60
CA THR A 175 15.50 -3.19 6.86
C THR A 175 15.83 -4.51 6.14
N GLY A 176 15.49 -5.66 6.73
CA GLY A 176 15.66 -6.97 6.09
C GLY A 176 14.79 -7.13 4.83
N HIS A 177 13.62 -6.48 4.79
CA HIS A 177 12.72 -6.49 3.64
C HIS A 177 13.32 -5.70 2.47
N LEU A 178 13.92 -4.54 2.75
CA LEU A 178 14.67 -3.76 1.75
C LEU A 178 15.87 -4.52 1.20
N TRP A 179 16.63 -5.19 2.08
CA TRP A 179 17.78 -5.98 1.67
C TRP A 179 17.36 -7.11 0.72
N TYR A 180 16.27 -7.81 1.03
CA TYR A 180 15.77 -8.87 0.15
C TYR A 180 15.18 -8.33 -1.16
N ALA A 181 14.51 -7.17 -1.13
CA ALA A 181 14.02 -6.51 -2.34
C ALA A 181 15.16 -6.18 -3.33
N GLN A 182 16.30 -5.71 -2.84
CA GLN A 182 17.50 -5.50 -3.67
C GLN A 182 18.00 -6.81 -4.28
N GLN A 183 17.92 -7.91 -3.53
CA GLN A 183 18.28 -9.24 -4.03
C GLN A 183 17.29 -9.71 -5.12
N LEU A 184 15.98 -9.48 -4.97
CA LEU A 184 14.97 -9.81 -5.98
C LEU A 184 15.21 -9.04 -7.29
N VAL A 185 15.59 -7.76 -7.22
CA VAL A 185 15.97 -6.98 -8.40
C VAL A 185 17.25 -7.51 -9.03
N LYS A 186 18.28 -7.80 -8.22
CA LYS A 186 19.54 -8.38 -8.70
C LYS A 186 19.36 -9.73 -9.40
N ASP A 187 18.41 -10.54 -8.94
CA ASP A 187 18.09 -11.84 -9.52
C ASP A 187 17.17 -11.75 -10.75
N GLY A 188 16.78 -10.54 -11.16
CA GLY A 188 15.89 -10.31 -12.31
C GLY A 188 14.45 -10.77 -12.06
N VAL A 189 14.05 -10.93 -10.79
CA VAL A 189 12.65 -11.22 -10.42
C VAL A 189 11.79 -9.96 -10.53
N LEU A 190 12.34 -8.83 -10.09
CA LEU A 190 11.71 -7.52 -10.15
C LEU A 190 12.52 -6.61 -11.08
N GLU A 191 11.83 -5.78 -11.85
CA GLU A 191 12.48 -4.79 -12.72
C GLU A 191 12.99 -3.57 -11.94
N ALA A 192 14.15 -3.06 -12.35
CA ALA A 192 14.68 -1.77 -11.90
C ALA A 192 14.28 -0.63 -12.86
N PRO A 193 14.15 0.63 -12.39
CA PRO A 193 14.15 1.02 -10.98
C PRO A 193 12.87 0.59 -10.26
N ALA A 194 13.02 0.18 -9.00
CA ALA A 194 11.91 -0.33 -8.21
C ALA A 194 11.14 0.81 -7.52
N LEU A 195 9.89 0.50 -7.15
CA LEU A 195 9.04 1.34 -6.30
C LEU A 195 8.96 0.69 -4.92
N VAL A 196 9.27 1.45 -3.88
CA VAL A 196 9.27 0.96 -2.49
C VAL A 196 8.36 1.82 -1.63
N GLN A 197 7.64 1.20 -0.71
CA GLN A 197 6.90 1.88 0.33
C GLN A 197 7.46 1.51 1.70
N LEU A 198 7.95 2.52 2.43
CA LEU A 198 8.48 2.36 3.78
C LEU A 198 7.29 2.40 4.77
N CYS A 199 6.98 1.25 5.34
CA CYS A 199 5.79 1.02 6.18
C CYS A 199 6.14 1.21 7.66
N MET A 200 5.87 2.40 8.20
CA MET A 200 6.35 2.76 9.54
C MET A 200 5.25 2.64 10.60
N GLY A 201 5.59 2.16 11.79
CA GLY A 201 4.68 2.11 12.94
C GLY A 201 3.66 0.96 12.90
N VAL A 202 3.81 0.02 11.97
CA VAL A 202 3.11 -1.27 12.03
C VAL A 202 3.68 -2.07 13.21
N PRO A 203 2.86 -2.57 14.15
CA PRO A 203 3.38 -3.24 15.33
C PRO A 203 4.30 -4.41 14.97
N TRP A 204 5.46 -4.45 15.64
CA TRP A 204 6.55 -5.43 15.47
C TRP A 204 7.38 -5.32 14.19
N GLY A 205 7.09 -4.35 13.31
CA GLY A 205 7.99 -3.92 12.25
C GLY A 205 8.83 -2.73 12.65
N ALA A 206 9.24 -1.95 11.66
CA ALA A 206 9.96 -0.69 11.83
C ALA A 206 9.10 0.30 12.66
N PRO A 207 9.56 0.72 13.85
CA PRO A 207 8.90 1.78 14.61
C PRO A 207 8.87 3.09 13.82
N ASP A 208 7.85 3.92 14.08
CA ASP A 208 7.65 5.20 13.40
C ASP A 208 8.51 6.35 13.97
N ASP A 209 9.75 6.07 14.38
CA ASP A 209 10.72 7.09 14.76
C ASP A 209 11.64 7.52 13.60
N LEU A 210 12.16 8.74 13.67
CA LEU A 210 12.98 9.32 12.59
C LEU A 210 14.34 8.63 12.41
N ASN A 211 14.93 8.01 13.43
CA ASN A 211 16.22 7.33 13.29
C ASN A 211 16.04 6.04 12.49
N THR A 212 15.02 5.25 12.82
CA THR A 212 14.64 4.05 12.07
C THR A 212 14.23 4.42 10.65
N PHE A 213 13.38 5.43 10.49
CA PHE A 213 12.97 5.92 9.16
C PHE A 213 14.17 6.30 8.28
N MET A 214 15.10 7.12 8.80
CA MET A 214 16.29 7.50 8.05
C MET A 214 17.24 6.33 7.80
N ALA A 215 17.33 5.35 8.70
CA ALA A 215 18.08 4.13 8.45
C ALA A 215 17.52 3.37 7.24
N MET A 216 16.20 3.26 7.11
CA MET A 216 15.56 2.65 5.95
C MET A 216 15.75 3.47 4.67
N VAL A 217 15.51 4.79 4.72
CA VAL A 217 15.74 5.71 3.58
C VAL A 217 17.16 5.59 3.04
N ASN A 218 18.17 5.56 3.92
CA ASN A 218 19.58 5.46 3.52
C ASN A 218 19.95 4.11 2.88
N ASN A 219 19.07 3.11 2.95
CA ASN A 219 19.24 1.80 2.31
C ASN A 219 18.41 1.64 1.02
N VAL A 220 17.61 2.64 0.64
CA VAL A 220 16.95 2.67 -0.67
C VAL A 220 17.99 3.08 -1.72
N PRO A 221 18.18 2.32 -2.81
CA PRO A 221 19.06 2.73 -3.91
C PRO A 221 18.67 4.10 -4.50
N ASP A 222 19.67 4.90 -4.87
CA ASP A 222 19.48 6.29 -5.32
C ASP A 222 18.61 6.44 -6.58
N ASP A 223 18.54 5.40 -7.42
CA ASP A 223 17.74 5.35 -8.64
C ASP A 223 16.32 4.80 -8.42
N TRP A 224 16.01 4.31 -7.22
CA TRP A 224 14.69 3.81 -6.86
C TRP A 224 13.77 4.95 -6.40
N THR A 225 12.47 4.77 -6.62
CA THR A 225 11.47 5.67 -6.06
C THR A 225 10.95 5.09 -4.76
N PHE A 226 10.86 5.90 -3.70
CA PHE A 226 10.19 5.49 -2.48
C PHE A 226 9.05 6.42 -2.07
N SER A 227 8.07 5.82 -1.40
CA SER A 227 7.03 6.47 -0.59
C SER A 227 7.20 6.07 0.87
N ALA A 228 6.60 6.81 1.80
CA ALA A 228 6.49 6.37 3.18
C ALA A 228 5.16 6.78 3.81
N PHE A 229 4.72 6.01 4.81
CA PHE A 229 3.58 6.33 5.66
C PHE A 229 3.82 5.89 7.09
N SER A 230 2.95 6.37 7.99
CA SER A 230 2.85 5.87 9.36
C SER A 230 1.39 5.74 9.78
N LEU A 231 1.11 4.78 10.66
CA LEU A 231 -0.24 4.52 11.16
C LEU A 231 -0.75 5.60 12.13
N GLY A 232 -2.06 5.82 12.07
CA GLY A 232 -2.83 6.61 13.02
C GLY A 232 -2.36 8.06 13.12
N ARG A 233 -2.11 8.51 14.36
CA ARG A 233 -1.83 9.92 14.68
C ARG A 233 -0.61 10.50 13.96
N ASN A 234 0.32 9.65 13.53
CA ASN A 234 1.58 10.08 12.92
C ASN A 234 1.50 10.14 11.38
N GLN A 235 0.39 9.75 10.76
CA GLN A 235 0.20 9.81 9.30
C GLN A 235 0.60 11.17 8.71
N MET A 236 0.08 12.28 9.27
CA MET A 236 0.37 13.62 8.75
C MET A 236 1.80 14.10 9.06
N ALA A 237 2.39 13.66 10.17
CA ALA A 237 3.81 13.95 10.46
C ALA A 237 4.72 13.26 9.44
N TYR A 238 4.35 12.04 9.01
CA TYR A 238 5.09 11.28 8.01
C TYR A 238 4.97 11.83 6.59
N VAL A 239 3.88 12.54 6.25
CA VAL A 239 3.82 13.34 5.02
C VAL A 239 5.01 14.30 4.95
N ALA A 240 5.26 15.06 6.03
CA ALA A 240 6.40 15.98 6.08
C ALA A 240 7.75 15.24 6.09
N ALA A 241 7.89 14.21 6.93
CA ALA A 241 9.14 13.46 7.05
C ALA A 241 9.56 12.81 5.73
N ALA A 242 8.63 12.17 5.02
CA ALA A 242 8.88 11.52 3.75
C ALA A 242 9.35 12.50 2.68
N VAL A 243 8.68 13.65 2.55
CA VAL A 243 9.06 14.69 1.59
C VAL A 243 10.44 15.25 1.90
N LEU A 244 10.73 15.53 3.18
CA LEU A 244 12.05 16.02 3.62
C LEU A 244 13.18 15.00 3.38
N ALA A 245 12.85 13.72 3.43
CA ALA A 245 13.77 12.62 3.12
C ALA A 245 13.94 12.35 1.62
N GLY A 246 13.18 13.02 0.75
CA GLY A 246 13.27 12.86 -0.70
C GLY A 246 12.26 11.87 -1.30
N GLY A 247 11.30 11.40 -0.51
CA GLY A 247 10.29 10.43 -0.93
C GLY A 247 8.96 11.05 -1.34
N ASN A 248 8.00 10.15 -1.59
CA ASN A 248 6.59 10.44 -1.81
C ASN A 248 5.76 10.02 -0.59
N VAL A 249 4.46 10.26 -0.60
CA VAL A 249 3.63 10.11 0.61
C VAL A 249 2.45 9.18 0.38
N ARG A 250 2.06 8.48 1.43
CA ARG A 250 0.79 7.74 1.50
C ARG A 250 -0.04 8.21 2.69
N VAL A 251 -1.34 8.40 2.44
CA VAL A 251 -2.37 8.72 3.44
C VAL A 251 -3.63 7.91 3.14
N GLY A 252 -4.65 8.02 3.99
CA GLY A 252 -5.95 7.38 3.77
C GLY A 252 -6.48 6.67 5.01
N LEU A 253 -7.73 6.21 4.91
CA LEU A 253 -8.46 5.58 6.01
C LEU A 253 -7.97 4.17 6.35
N GLU A 254 -7.24 3.53 5.43
CA GLU A 254 -6.51 2.30 5.72
C GLU A 254 -5.51 2.52 6.88
N ASP A 255 -4.83 3.65 6.87
CA ASP A 255 -3.73 3.90 7.81
C ASP A 255 -4.18 4.77 8.99
N ASN A 256 -5.20 5.64 8.84
CA ASN A 256 -5.67 6.55 9.88
C ASN A 256 -7.14 6.95 9.70
N LEU A 257 -7.95 6.79 10.76
CA LEU A 257 -9.37 7.14 10.74
C LEU A 257 -9.69 8.61 11.10
N TRP A 258 -8.70 9.37 11.56
CA TRP A 258 -8.94 10.64 12.25
C TRP A 258 -8.40 11.82 11.44
N LEU A 259 -9.26 12.79 11.17
CA LEU A 259 -8.83 14.08 10.66
C LEU A 259 -8.13 14.84 11.78
N ASP A 260 -8.81 14.98 12.92
CA ASP A 260 -8.30 15.58 14.15
C ASP A 260 -8.70 14.69 15.34
N LYS A 261 -8.22 15.03 16.55
CA LYS A 261 -8.56 14.26 17.75
C LYS A 261 -10.08 14.23 17.95
N GLY A 262 -10.68 13.05 17.76
CA GLY A 262 -12.13 12.84 17.89
C GLY A 262 -12.95 13.21 16.65
N VAL A 263 -12.32 13.66 15.57
CA VAL A 263 -12.99 13.99 14.30
C VAL A 263 -12.62 12.94 13.27
N LEU A 264 -13.60 12.12 12.86
CA LEU A 264 -13.39 11.12 11.81
C LEU A 264 -13.12 11.79 10.47
N ALA A 265 -12.21 11.22 9.71
CA ALA A 265 -11.87 11.66 8.36
C ALA A 265 -12.67 10.94 7.28
N GLU A 266 -12.76 11.58 6.12
CA GLU A 266 -12.92 10.93 4.82
C GLU A 266 -11.58 10.96 4.06
N ASN A 267 -11.38 10.02 3.13
CA ASN A 267 -10.11 9.89 2.40
C ASN A 267 -9.67 11.20 1.71
N TRP A 268 -10.61 11.91 1.06
CA TRP A 268 -10.30 13.17 0.37
C TRP A 268 -9.79 14.26 1.33
N GLN A 269 -10.26 14.30 2.58
CA GLN A 269 -9.80 15.26 3.59
C GLN A 269 -8.35 15.00 4.01
N LEU A 270 -7.97 13.72 4.09
CA LEU A 270 -6.58 13.34 4.40
C LEU A 270 -5.67 13.70 3.23
N VAL A 271 -6.12 13.51 1.99
CA VAL A 271 -5.39 13.92 0.78
C VAL A 271 -5.23 15.44 0.73
N GLU A 272 -6.29 16.22 0.95
CA GLU A 272 -6.21 17.69 0.98
C GLU A 272 -5.24 18.19 2.06
N ARG A 273 -5.29 17.59 3.25
CA ARG A 273 -4.37 17.93 4.34
C ARG A 273 -2.92 17.60 3.98
N ALA A 274 -2.68 16.43 3.39
CA ALA A 274 -1.34 16.04 2.93
C ALA A 274 -0.82 17.00 1.86
N ARG A 275 -1.65 17.32 0.86
CA ARG A 275 -1.33 18.32 -0.17
C ARG A 275 -0.98 19.68 0.42
N GLY A 276 -1.77 20.17 1.38
CA GLY A 276 -1.50 21.43 2.06
C GLY A 276 -0.14 21.44 2.78
N ILE A 277 0.24 20.34 3.43
CA ILE A 277 1.57 20.19 4.06
C ILE A 277 2.69 20.24 3.00
N ILE A 278 2.54 19.48 1.90
CA ILE A 278 3.52 19.41 0.81
C ILE A 278 3.75 20.80 0.18
N GLU A 279 2.66 21.48 -0.18
CA GLU A 279 2.71 22.78 -0.84
C GLU A 279 3.26 23.86 0.11
N SER A 280 2.94 23.79 1.41
CA SER A 280 3.47 24.71 2.42
C SER A 280 4.99 24.59 2.63
N MET A 281 5.59 23.42 2.32
CA MET A 281 7.05 23.24 2.32
C MET A 281 7.70 23.71 1.00
N GLY A 282 6.92 24.17 0.02
CA GLY A 282 7.41 24.63 -1.28
C GLY A 282 7.77 23.48 -2.25
N ALA A 283 7.09 22.34 -2.13
CA ALA A 283 7.02 21.30 -3.16
C ALA A 283 5.69 21.42 -3.92
N ARG A 284 5.56 20.76 -5.07
CA ARG A 284 4.27 20.61 -5.79
C ARG A 284 3.78 19.18 -5.73
N VAL A 285 2.47 19.00 -5.68
CA VAL A 285 1.83 17.70 -5.88
C VAL A 285 1.69 17.43 -7.38
N ILE A 286 2.16 16.26 -7.84
CA ILE A 286 2.09 15.85 -9.25
C ILE A 286 0.88 14.97 -9.53
N GLY A 287 0.37 15.01 -10.76
CA GLY A 287 -0.80 14.24 -11.18
C GLY A 287 -0.51 12.81 -11.64
N PRO A 288 -1.55 12.02 -11.95
CA PRO A 288 -1.42 10.60 -12.32
C PRO A 288 -0.57 10.39 -13.59
N GLN A 289 -0.71 11.24 -14.62
CA GLN A 289 0.10 11.09 -15.83
C GLN A 289 1.60 11.28 -15.55
N GLU A 290 1.97 12.26 -14.73
CA GLU A 290 3.37 12.49 -14.35
C GLU A 290 3.93 11.32 -13.53
N VAL A 291 3.10 10.70 -12.68
CA VAL A 291 3.46 9.47 -11.97
C VAL A 291 3.72 8.33 -12.96
N ARG A 292 2.84 8.15 -13.96
CA ARG A 292 3.06 7.12 -14.99
C ARG A 292 4.33 7.34 -15.76
N ASP A 293 4.62 8.57 -16.18
CA ASP A 293 5.82 8.91 -16.93
C ASP A 293 7.08 8.66 -16.09
N ARG A 294 7.05 9.05 -14.80
CA ARG A 294 8.17 8.86 -13.87
C ARG A 294 8.44 7.39 -13.54
N LEU A 295 7.39 6.61 -13.38
CA LEU A 295 7.49 5.20 -12.97
C LEU A 295 7.43 4.22 -14.16
N GLY A 296 7.28 4.70 -15.40
CA GLY A 296 7.15 3.84 -16.59
C GLY A 296 5.89 2.96 -16.56
N LEU A 297 4.76 3.49 -16.09
CA LEU A 297 3.52 2.74 -15.92
C LEU A 297 2.63 2.81 -17.16
N VAL A 298 1.90 1.71 -17.41
CA VAL A 298 0.95 1.63 -18.53
C VAL A 298 -0.46 1.39 -17.99
N LYS A 299 -1.35 2.36 -18.22
CA LYS A 299 -2.79 2.21 -17.95
C LYS A 299 -3.39 1.20 -18.94
N ARG A 300 -4.10 0.21 -18.43
CA ARG A 300 -4.73 -0.86 -19.22
C ARG A 300 -6.18 -1.06 -18.80
N ALA A 301 -6.97 -1.54 -19.75
CA ALA A 301 -8.29 -2.09 -19.46
C ALA A 301 -8.12 -3.48 -18.81
N PRO A 302 -9.01 -3.85 -17.87
CA PRO A 302 -9.02 -5.18 -17.29
C PRO A 302 -9.46 -6.23 -18.36
N ARG A 303 -9.08 -7.51 -18.20
CA ARG A 303 -9.20 -8.57 -19.23
C ARG A 303 -10.60 -9.08 -19.50
#